data_AF-A0A0E0EYS3-F1
#
_entry.id   AF-A0A0E0EYS3-F1
#
_cell.length_a   1.000
_cell.length_b   1.000
_cell.length_c   1.000
_cell.angle_alpha   90.00
_cell.angle_beta   90.00
_cell.angle_gamma   90.00
#
_symmetry.space_group_name_H-M   'P 1'
#
loop_
_entity.id
_entity.type
_entity.pdbx_description
1 polymer ?
#
loop_
_entity_poly.entity_id
_entity_poly.type
_entity_poly.pdbx_seq_one_letter_code
_entity_poly.pdbx_strand_id
1 'polypeptide(L)'
;MIQTALRVQVWLIGENLDGSEQFRPQKGTQFIPYSQFPPRMIRNNCCTYSTTPAMVVPKTLHNMHSCENWLPRRVMSAWRVAGIVHALEGWSEHECGDTVLDMEKVWSAAIRHGFCPVARV
;
A
#
# COMPACT_ATOMS: atom_id res chain seq x y z
N MET A 1 -33.81 -9.75 10.24
CA MET A 1 -32.37 -10.06 10.30
C MET A 1 -31.62 -8.74 10.38
N ILE A 2 -31.07 -8.39 11.54
CA ILE A 2 -30.29 -7.15 11.71
C ILE A 2 -28.89 -7.44 11.19
N GLN A 3 -28.55 -6.89 10.03
CA GLN A 3 -27.17 -6.89 9.56
C GLN A 3 -26.43 -5.76 10.28
N THR A 4 -25.88 -6.08 11.46
CA THR A 4 -24.89 -5.23 12.11
C THR A 4 -23.67 -5.19 11.21
N ALA A 5 -23.57 -4.16 10.38
CA ALA A 5 -22.32 -3.82 9.71
C ALA A 5 -21.30 -3.53 10.81
N LEU A 6 -20.37 -4.46 11.04
CA LEU A 6 -19.19 -4.22 11.87
C LEU A 6 -18.51 -2.97 11.28
N ARG A 7 -18.59 -1.84 12.00
CA ARG A 7 -17.94 -0.60 11.61
C ARG A 7 -16.45 -0.81 11.80
N VAL A 8 -15.77 -1.33 10.78
CA VAL A 8 -14.32 -1.54 10.82
C VAL A 8 -13.66 -0.18 10.90
N GLN A 9 -13.07 0.13 12.04
CA GLN A 9 -12.30 1.36 12.20
C GLN A 9 -10.98 1.19 11.42
N VAL A 10 -10.73 2.08 10.46
CA VAL A 10 -9.46 2.12 9.72
C VAL A 10 -8.53 3.11 10.39
N TRP A 11 -7.27 2.73 10.58
CA TRP A 11 -6.23 3.57 11.17
C TRP A 11 -5.00 3.60 10.27
N LEU A 12 -4.60 4.80 9.85
CA LEU A 12 -3.39 4.99 9.06
C LEU A 12 -2.18 5.08 9.99
N ILE A 13 -1.11 4.36 9.67
CA ILE A 13 0.12 4.34 10.48
C ILE A 13 1.33 4.70 9.63
N GLY A 14 2.14 5.60 10.17
CA GLY A 14 3.36 6.10 9.53
C GLY A 14 4.63 5.54 10.15
N GLU A 15 5.73 6.22 9.87
CA GLU A 15 7.04 5.92 10.45
C GLU A 15 7.06 6.19 11.95
N ASN A 16 7.98 5.51 12.65
CA ASN A 16 8.19 5.65 14.10
C ASN A 16 6.96 5.34 14.97
N LEU A 17 6.09 4.45 14.48
CA LEU A 17 4.90 3.98 15.23
C LEU A 17 5.30 3.37 16.58
N ASP A 18 4.88 4.02 17.66
CA ASP A 18 5.09 3.52 19.01
C ASP A 18 4.00 2.51 19.41
N GLY A 19 4.32 1.62 20.35
CA GLY A 19 3.37 0.69 20.93
C GLY A 19 2.19 1.40 21.57
N SER A 20 2.40 2.52 22.27
CA SER A 20 1.31 3.27 22.90
C SER A 20 0.27 3.76 21.88
N GLU A 21 0.69 4.12 20.67
CA GLU A 21 -0.19 4.57 19.60
C GLU A 21 -1.04 3.43 19.05
N GLN A 22 -0.48 2.22 18.96
CA GLN A 22 -1.25 1.03 18.56
C GLN A 22 -2.30 0.61 19.61
N PHE A 23 -2.17 1.05 20.87
CA PHE A 23 -3.17 0.78 21.90
C PHE A 23 -4.35 1.76 21.91
N ARG A 24 -4.25 2.91 21.23
CA ARG A 24 -5.35 3.90 21.14
C ARG A 24 -6.58 3.39 20.38
N PRO A 25 -6.45 2.67 19.25
CA PRO A 25 -7.61 2.19 18.50
C PRO A 25 -8.30 1.02 19.19
N GLN A 26 -9.57 0.83 18.86
CA GLN A 26 -10.38 -0.25 19.43
C GLN A 26 -9.92 -1.63 18.94
N LYS A 27 -10.36 -2.70 19.61
CA LYS A 27 -10.18 -4.06 19.10
C LYS A 27 -10.98 -4.21 17.80
N GLY A 28 -10.41 -4.88 16.81
CA GLY A 28 -10.99 -5.02 15.48
C GLY A 28 -10.65 -3.89 14.50
N THR A 29 -9.78 -2.94 14.89
CA THR A 29 -9.25 -1.93 13.97
C THR A 29 -8.40 -2.57 12.87
N GLN A 30 -8.54 -2.03 11.65
CA GLN A 30 -7.66 -2.31 10.53
C GLN A 30 -6.60 -1.22 10.40
N PHE A 31 -5.34 -1.62 10.50
CA PHE A 31 -4.19 -0.75 10.30
C PHE A 31 -3.75 -0.75 8.84
N ILE A 32 -3.56 0.43 8.25
CA ILE A 32 -3.00 0.59 6.89
C ILE A 32 -1.71 1.40 7.01
N PRO A 33 -0.54 0.78 6.79
CA PRO A 33 0.72 1.51 6.81
C PRO A 33 0.93 2.30 5.53
N TYR A 34 1.39 3.55 5.65
CA TYR A 34 1.91 4.33 4.54
C TYR A 34 3.45 4.52 4.62
N SER A 35 4.08 3.95 5.64
CA SER A 35 5.54 3.94 5.81
C SER A 35 6.25 3.02 4.81
N GLN A 36 7.50 3.35 4.48
CA GLN A 36 8.35 2.54 3.61
C GLN A 36 8.51 1.10 4.13
N PHE A 37 8.82 0.99 5.42
CA PHE A 37 9.02 -0.29 6.09
C PHE A 37 7.73 -0.78 6.75
N PRO A 38 7.52 -2.11 6.80
CA PRO A 38 6.37 -2.67 7.49
C PRO A 38 6.44 -2.33 8.99
N PRO A 39 5.32 -1.93 9.60
CA PRO A 39 5.28 -1.58 11.01
C PRO A 39 5.43 -2.83 11.88
N ARG A 40 5.97 -2.66 13.09
CA ARG A 40 5.98 -3.72 14.09
C ARG A 40 4.54 -3.98 14.56
N MET A 41 4.03 -5.19 14.33
CA MET A 41 2.67 -5.57 14.71
C MET A 41 2.60 -5.98 16.18
N ILE A 42 2.10 -5.11 17.06
CA ILE A 42 2.02 -5.37 18.51
C ILE A 42 0.68 -6.01 18.90
N ARG A 43 -0.39 -5.73 18.15
CA ARG A 43 -1.77 -6.18 18.44
C ARG A 43 -2.32 -7.14 17.39
N ASN A 44 -1.47 -7.98 16.81
CA ASN A 44 -1.86 -8.96 15.78
C ASN A 44 -2.92 -9.98 16.24
N ASN A 45 -3.14 -10.12 17.54
CA ASN A 45 -4.16 -10.99 18.12
C ASN A 45 -5.59 -10.40 18.10
N CYS A 46 -5.73 -9.08 17.96
CA CYS A 46 -7.02 -8.40 18.05
C CYS A 46 -7.24 -7.29 17.03
N CYS A 47 -6.26 -7.00 16.17
CA CYS A 47 -6.33 -6.03 15.09
C CYS A 47 -5.75 -6.63 13.80
N THR A 48 -6.18 -6.13 12.64
CA THR A 48 -5.66 -6.54 11.34
C THR A 48 -4.66 -5.52 10.81
N TYR A 49 -3.61 -5.99 10.14
CA TYR A 49 -2.61 -5.13 9.52
C TYR A 49 -2.61 -5.39 8.02
N SER A 50 -2.89 -4.36 7.24
CA SER A 50 -2.70 -4.39 5.80
C SER A 50 -1.21 -4.31 5.48
N THR A 51 -0.84 -4.85 4.32
CA THR A 51 0.46 -4.59 3.72
C THR A 51 0.58 -3.11 3.39
N THR A 52 1.80 -2.58 3.44
CA THR A 52 2.14 -1.31 2.78
C THR A 52 1.64 -1.35 1.34
N PRO A 53 1.01 -0.27 0.83
CA PRO A 53 0.50 -0.21 -0.54
C PRO A 53 1.52 -0.74 -1.54
N ALA A 54 1.15 -1.82 -2.21
CA ALA A 54 2.00 -2.54 -3.13
C ALA A 54 1.16 -3.15 -4.25
N MET A 55 1.83 -3.49 -5.35
CA MET A 55 1.22 -4.11 -6.51
C MET A 55 2.08 -5.25 -7.02
N VAL A 56 1.42 -6.30 -7.51
CA VAL A 56 2.03 -7.36 -8.30
C VAL A 56 2.51 -6.77 -9.61
N VAL A 57 3.76 -7.09 -9.95
CA VAL A 57 4.42 -6.65 -11.17
C VAL A 57 3.97 -7.52 -12.36
N PRO A 58 3.66 -6.92 -13.54
CA PRO A 58 3.23 -7.66 -14.73
C PRO A 58 4.29 -8.69 -15.20
N LYS A 59 3.84 -9.75 -15.87
CA LYS A 59 4.72 -10.84 -16.37
C LYS A 59 5.70 -10.39 -17.45
N THR A 60 5.41 -9.28 -18.11
CA THR A 60 6.24 -8.64 -19.12
C THR A 60 7.49 -7.98 -18.54
N LEU A 61 7.49 -7.64 -17.24
CA LEU A 61 8.66 -7.05 -16.59
C LEU A 61 9.55 -8.17 -16.04
N HIS A 62 10.66 -8.41 -16.73
CA HIS A 62 11.64 -9.45 -16.41
C HIS A 62 12.68 -8.97 -15.40
N ASN A 63 13.44 -9.93 -14.83
CA ASN A 63 14.53 -9.69 -13.87
C ASN A 63 14.11 -9.01 -12.54
N MET A 64 12.81 -9.07 -12.21
CA MET A 64 12.26 -8.57 -10.94
C MET A 64 12.23 -9.68 -9.90
N HIS A 65 13.37 -9.93 -9.26
CA HIS A 65 13.51 -11.02 -8.29
C HIS A 65 13.10 -10.62 -6.87
N SER A 66 13.71 -9.57 -6.31
CA SER A 66 13.33 -8.95 -5.03
C SER A 66 13.68 -7.46 -5.08
N CYS A 67 12.66 -6.60 -5.12
CA CYS A 67 12.87 -5.15 -5.01
C CYS A 67 12.89 -4.70 -3.55
N GLU A 68 12.13 -5.37 -2.68
CA GLU A 68 11.94 -5.02 -1.28
C GLU A 68 11.91 -6.30 -0.44
N ASN A 69 12.80 -6.40 0.57
CA ASN A 69 13.04 -7.65 1.30
C ASN A 69 11.82 -8.16 2.09
N TRP A 70 10.86 -7.30 2.38
CA TRP A 70 9.64 -7.62 3.13
C TRP A 70 8.42 -7.90 2.22
N LEU A 71 8.55 -7.73 0.91
CA LEU A 71 7.49 -8.03 -0.04
C LEU A 71 7.74 -9.38 -0.73
N PRO A 72 6.67 -10.10 -1.12
CA PRO A 72 6.83 -11.31 -1.92
C PRO A 72 7.54 -11.04 -3.25
N ARG A 73 8.07 -12.10 -3.86
CA ARG A 73 8.65 -12.00 -5.20
C ARG A 73 7.64 -11.42 -6.18
N ARG A 74 8.11 -10.55 -7.06
CA ARG A 74 7.29 -9.84 -8.06
C ARG A 74 6.17 -8.99 -7.46
N VAL A 75 6.35 -8.53 -6.24
CA VAL A 75 5.55 -7.48 -5.62
C VAL A 75 6.45 -6.27 -5.37
N MET A 76 5.93 -5.09 -5.61
CA MET A 76 6.64 -3.82 -5.47
C MET A 76 5.71 -2.79 -4.82
N SER A 77 6.26 -1.92 -3.98
CA SER A 77 5.54 -0.79 -3.40
C SER A 77 4.90 0.12 -4.45
N ALA A 78 3.73 0.64 -4.13
CA ALA A 78 2.92 1.45 -5.03
C ALA A 78 3.65 2.72 -5.49
N TRP A 79 4.46 3.35 -4.62
CA TRP A 79 5.25 4.54 -5.01
C TRP A 79 6.37 4.22 -6.02
N ARG A 80 6.96 3.03 -5.98
CA ARG A 80 7.93 2.61 -7.01
C ARG A 80 7.22 2.33 -8.33
N VAL A 81 6.06 1.68 -8.27
CA VAL A 81 5.21 1.44 -9.44
C VAL A 81 4.76 2.75 -10.07
N ALA A 82 4.38 3.75 -9.27
CA ALA A 82 3.99 5.07 -9.75
C ALA A 82 5.08 5.72 -10.60
N GLY A 83 6.34 5.68 -10.14
CA GLY A 83 7.48 6.18 -10.93
C GLY A 83 7.69 5.44 -12.27
N ILE A 84 7.47 4.12 -12.29
CA ILE A 84 7.54 3.33 -13.53
C ILE A 84 6.41 3.72 -14.48
N VAL A 85 5.17 3.79 -13.98
CA VAL A 85 3.99 4.17 -14.76
C VAL A 85 4.15 5.58 -15.34
N HIS A 86 4.66 6.51 -14.53
CA HIS A 86 4.95 7.87 -14.95
C HIS A 86 5.91 7.91 -16.15
N ALA A 87 6.99 7.13 -16.10
CA ALA A 87 7.94 7.01 -17.21
C ALA A 87 7.34 6.31 -18.44
N LEU A 88 6.54 5.26 -18.25
CA LEU A 88 5.88 4.51 -19.34
C LEU A 88 4.86 5.36 -20.10
N GLU A 89 4.13 6.23 -19.40
CA GLU A 89 3.14 7.11 -20.02
C GLU A 89 3.77 8.40 -20.60
N GLY A 90 5.06 8.65 -20.34
CA GLY A 90 5.76 9.83 -20.84
C GLY A 90 5.23 11.14 -20.27
N TRP A 91 4.73 11.13 -19.04
CA TRP A 91 4.25 12.33 -18.36
C TRP A 91 5.42 13.29 -18.09
N SER A 92 5.16 14.59 -18.28
CA SER A 92 6.14 15.67 -18.10
C SER A 92 5.92 16.43 -16.80
N GLU A 93 4.81 16.16 -16.11
CA GLU A 93 4.44 16.71 -14.83
C GLU A 93 5.41 16.23 -13.74
N HIS A 94 5.79 17.11 -12.82
CA HIS A 94 6.67 16.75 -11.71
C HIS A 94 5.83 16.71 -10.43
N GLU A 95 5.69 15.54 -9.82
CA GLU A 95 5.03 15.41 -8.52
C GLU A 95 6.01 15.80 -7.40
N CYS A 96 5.79 16.95 -6.78
CA CYS A 96 6.64 17.48 -5.71
C CYS A 96 5.78 18.09 -4.60
N GLY A 97 6.10 17.75 -3.35
CA GLY A 97 5.32 18.17 -2.18
C GLY A 97 3.88 17.66 -2.26
N ASP A 98 2.92 18.56 -2.10
CA ASP A 98 1.49 18.26 -2.16
C ASP A 98 0.93 18.19 -3.61
N THR A 99 1.79 18.42 -4.61
CA THR A 99 1.38 18.35 -6.02
C THR A 99 1.41 16.90 -6.48
N VAL A 100 0.24 16.33 -6.69
CA VAL A 100 0.04 14.94 -7.14
C VAL A 100 -0.84 14.96 -8.40
N LEU A 101 -0.53 14.11 -9.36
CA LEU A 101 -1.40 13.88 -10.51
C LEU A 101 -2.74 13.31 -10.05
N ASP A 102 -3.72 13.40 -10.94
CA ASP A 102 -5.02 12.76 -10.72
C ASP A 102 -4.83 11.27 -10.37
N MET A 103 -5.24 10.89 -9.16
CA MET A 103 -5.10 9.54 -8.65
C MET A 103 -5.81 8.50 -9.53
N GLU A 104 -6.95 8.86 -10.12
CA GLU A 104 -7.69 7.96 -11.01
C GLU A 104 -6.97 7.76 -12.34
N LYS A 105 -6.31 8.82 -12.86
CA LYS A 105 -5.43 8.74 -14.03
C LYS A 105 -4.28 7.77 -13.77
N VAL A 106 -3.57 7.94 -12.64
CA VAL A 106 -2.43 7.09 -12.26
C VAL A 106 -2.85 5.65 -12.02
N TRP A 107 -3.93 5.44 -11.27
CA TRP A 107 -4.48 4.12 -10.98
C TRP A 107 -4.89 3.39 -12.26
N SER A 108 -5.65 4.04 -13.13
CA SER A 108 -6.10 3.46 -14.40
C SER A 108 -4.93 3.08 -15.30
N ALA A 109 -3.89 3.91 -15.37
CA ALA A 109 -2.67 3.61 -16.11
C ALA A 109 -1.91 2.41 -15.53
N ALA A 110 -1.77 2.34 -14.19
CA ALA A 110 -1.11 1.21 -13.53
C ALA A 110 -1.80 -0.13 -13.85
N ILE A 111 -3.13 -0.18 -13.76
CA ILE A 111 -3.91 -1.39 -14.10
C ILE A 111 -3.75 -1.74 -15.59
N ARG A 112 -3.75 -0.74 -16.49
CA ARG A 112 -3.56 -0.94 -17.94
C ARG A 112 -2.19 -1.55 -18.27
N HIS A 113 -1.14 -1.14 -17.58
CA HIS A 113 0.20 -1.72 -17.69
C HIS A 113 0.33 -3.09 -17.00
N GLY A 114 -0.74 -3.61 -16.40
CA GLY A 114 -0.80 -4.95 -15.82
C GLY A 114 -0.28 -5.04 -14.39
N PHE A 115 -0.13 -3.91 -13.70
CA PHE A 115 0.10 -3.91 -12.25
C PHE A 115 -1.21 -4.23 -11.53
N CYS A 116 -1.17 -5.10 -10.53
CA CYS A 116 -2.37 -5.52 -9.79
C CYS A 116 -2.22 -5.26 -8.29
N PRO A 117 -3.16 -4.59 -7.60
CA PRO A 117 -3.06 -4.34 -6.17
C PRO A 117 -2.99 -5.63 -5.35
N VAL A 118 -2.12 -5.66 -4.33
CA VAL A 118 -2.15 -6.71 -3.30
C VAL A 118 -2.99 -6.27 -2.12
N ALA A 119 -3.99 -7.07 -1.76
CA ALA A 119 -4.96 -6.68 -0.75
C ALA A 119 -4.54 -7.06 0.68
N ARG A 120 -3.75 -8.13 0.90
CA ARG A 120 -3.40 -8.67 2.23
C ARG A 120 -2.08 -9.47 2.21
N VAL A 121 -1.38 -9.51 3.35
CA VAL A 121 -0.43 -10.58 3.72
C VAL A 121 -1.18 -11.61 4.55
#